data_AF-A0A3N5REZ4-F1
#
_entry.id   AF-A0A3N5REZ4-F1
#
_cell.length_a   1.000
_cell.length_b   1.000
_cell.length_c   1.000
_cell.angle_alpha   90.00
_cell.angle_beta   90.00
_cell.angle_gamma   90.00
#
_symmetry.space_group_name_H-M   'P 1'
#
loop_
_entity.id
_entity.type
_entity.pdbx_description
1 polymer ?
#
loop_
_entity_poly.entity_id
_entity_poly.type
_entity_poly.pdbx_seq_one_letter_code
_entity_poly.pdbx_strand_id
1 'polypeptide(L)'
;MQKKLFIGLLKSHRGIIGVSILAFLLSLTAIAVLVIPFDSYRLWNDPDYWINNPKTAAPFWTSYFGSKDFEHVSLDKTNAKTTSEVSEGIRVDNF
;
A
#
# COMPACT_ATOMS: atom_id res chain seq x y z
N MET A 1 0.76 -25.83 -36.76
CA MET A 1 0.67 -26.43 -35.40
C MET A 1 0.49 -25.36 -34.32
N GLN A 2 1.35 -24.35 -34.25
CA GLN A 2 1.32 -23.24 -33.27
C GLN A 2 -0.05 -22.53 -33.15
N LYS A 3 -0.68 -22.13 -34.26
CA LYS A 3 -2.00 -21.44 -34.24
C LYS A 3 -3.10 -22.29 -33.58
N LYS A 4 -3.09 -23.61 -33.77
CA LYS A 4 -4.08 -24.52 -33.16
C LYS A 4 -3.93 -24.61 -31.64
N LEU A 5 -2.70 -24.51 -31.14
CA LEU A 5 -2.39 -24.49 -29.71
C LEU A 5 -2.91 -23.22 -29.04
N PHE A 6 -2.65 -22.04 -29.63
CA PHE A 6 -3.18 -20.77 -29.12
C PHE A 6 -4.71 -20.77 -29.06
N ILE A 7 -5.36 -21.19 -30.14
CA ILE A 7 -6.82 -21.32 -30.21
C ILE A 7 -7.32 -22.33 -29.17
N GLY A 8 -6.59 -23.42 -28.93
CA GLY A 8 -6.91 -24.40 -27.88
C GLY A 8 -6.87 -23.80 -26.47
N LEU A 9 -5.86 -22.97 -26.18
CA LEU A 9 -5.75 -22.25 -24.91
C LEU A 9 -6.91 -21.29 -24.69
N LEU A 10 -7.19 -20.46 -25.71
CA LEU A 10 -8.24 -19.43 -25.70
C LEU A 10 -9.67 -20.01 -25.75
N LYS A 11 -9.84 -21.29 -26.05
CA LYS A 11 -11.14 -21.96 -26.07
C LYS A 11 -11.43 -22.74 -24.78
N SER A 12 -10.40 -23.12 -24.04
CA SER A 12 -10.55 -23.91 -22.81
C SER A 12 -10.75 -23.01 -21.59
N HIS A 13 -11.69 -23.37 -20.69
CA HIS A 13 -11.98 -22.57 -19.49
C HIS A 13 -10.74 -22.38 -18.61
N ARG A 14 -9.95 -23.45 -18.41
CA ARG A 14 -8.70 -23.41 -17.64
C ARG A 14 -7.59 -22.61 -18.34
N GLY A 15 -7.50 -22.72 -19.67
CA GLY A 15 -6.52 -21.97 -20.46
C GLY A 15 -6.80 -20.46 -20.44
N ILE A 16 -8.06 -20.06 -20.53
CA ILE A 16 -8.45 -18.65 -20.39
C ILE A 16 -8.08 -18.12 -19.02
N ILE A 17 -8.36 -18.85 -17.93
CA ILE A 17 -7.99 -18.43 -16.57
C ILE A 17 -6.48 -18.17 -16.46
N GLY A 18 -5.66 -19.12 -16.94
CA GLY A 18 -4.20 -18.96 -16.93
C GLY A 18 -3.71 -17.77 -17.76
N VAL A 19 -4.24 -17.60 -18.97
CA VAL A 19 -3.90 -16.46 -19.84
C VAL A 19 -4.31 -15.14 -19.20
N SER A 20 -5.47 -15.08 -18.55
CA SER A 20 -5.96 -13.88 -17.86
C SER A 20 -5.06 -13.51 -16.68
N ILE A 21 -4.65 -14.48 -15.85
CA ILE A 21 -3.71 -14.23 -14.75
C ILE A 21 -2.38 -13.72 -15.29
N LEU A 22 -1.86 -14.34 -16.35
CA LEU A 22 -0.61 -13.93 -16.96
C LEU A 22 -0.68 -12.50 -17.53
N ALA A 23 -1.75 -12.19 -18.27
CA ALA A 23 -1.98 -10.87 -18.82
C ALA A 23 -2.12 -9.81 -17.71
N PHE A 24 -2.80 -10.15 -16.61
CA PHE A 24 -2.93 -9.28 -15.43
C PHE A 24 -1.56 -8.99 -14.79
N LEU A 25 -0.73 -10.01 -14.56
CA LEU A 25 0.61 -9.83 -13.98
C LEU A 25 1.56 -9.00 -14.86
N LEU A 26 1.50 -9.22 -16.18
CA LEU A 26 2.25 -8.41 -17.14
C LEU A 26 1.78 -6.94 -17.11
N SER A 27 0.47 -6.73 -17.03
CA SER A 27 -0.11 -5.39 -16.91
C SER A 27 0.32 -4.69 -15.62
N LEU A 28 0.31 -5.39 -14.48
CA LEU A 28 0.83 -4.86 -13.21
C LEU A 28 2.29 -4.44 -13.31
N THR A 29 3.12 -5.23 -14.01
CA THR A 29 4.54 -4.91 -14.21
C THR A 29 4.70 -3.62 -15.02
N ALA A 30 3.93 -3.47 -16.10
CA ALA A 30 3.94 -2.25 -16.90
C ALA A 30 3.46 -1.03 -16.09
N ILE A 31 2.38 -1.18 -15.31
CA ILE A 31 1.85 -0.12 -14.44
C ILE A 31 2.87 0.28 -13.36
N ALA A 32 3.57 -0.69 -12.78
CA ALA A 32 4.57 -0.43 -11.74
C ALA A 32 5.65 0.55 -12.23
N VAL A 33 6.14 0.40 -13.46
CA VAL A 33 7.15 1.31 -14.04
C VAL A 33 6.60 2.73 -14.26
N LEU A 34 5.30 2.89 -14.48
CA LEU A 34 4.67 4.20 -14.72
C LEU A 34 4.29 4.91 -13.42
N VAL A 35 3.87 4.17 -12.40
CA VAL A 35 3.32 4.71 -11.15
C VAL A 35 4.39 4.88 -10.07
N ILE A 36 5.37 3.97 -10.00
CA ILE A 36 6.39 3.98 -8.95
C ILE A 36 7.56 4.86 -9.38
N PRO A 37 7.90 5.92 -8.62
CA PRO A 37 9.06 6.75 -8.91
C PRO A 37 10.37 5.95 -8.93
N PHE A 38 11.30 6.34 -9.82
CA PHE A 38 12.60 5.67 -9.92
C PHE A 38 13.38 5.68 -8.60
N ASP A 39 13.21 6.68 -7.74
CA ASP A 39 13.94 6.80 -6.47
C ASP A 39 13.36 5.94 -5.33
N SER A 40 12.25 5.23 -5.54
CA SER A 40 11.60 4.43 -4.50
C SER A 40 12.47 3.30 -3.93
N TYR A 41 13.50 2.84 -4.64
CA TYR A 41 14.45 1.85 -4.09
C TYR A 41 15.23 2.38 -2.89
N ARG A 42 15.41 3.70 -2.78
CA ARG A 42 16.13 4.32 -1.65
C ARG A 42 15.29 4.25 -0.38
N LEU A 43 13.98 4.47 -0.51
CA LEU A 43 13.01 4.40 0.58
C LEU A 43 12.90 2.97 1.16
N TRP A 44 13.15 1.95 0.35
CA TRP A 44 13.11 0.55 0.82
C TRP A 44 14.12 0.23 1.92
N ASN A 45 15.28 0.91 1.92
CA ASN A 45 16.32 0.75 2.93
C ASN A 45 16.36 1.91 3.93
N ASP A 46 15.34 2.77 3.93
CA ASP A 46 15.23 3.90 4.85
C ASP A 46 14.39 3.49 6.07
N PRO A 47 15.00 3.33 7.27
CA PRO A 47 14.25 2.98 8.47
C PRO A 47 13.25 4.06 8.87
N ASP A 48 13.55 5.35 8.64
CA ASP A 48 12.68 6.46 9.02
C ASP A 48 11.40 6.45 8.20
N TYR A 49 11.47 6.00 6.94
CA TYR A 49 10.29 5.81 6.08
C TYR A 49 9.32 4.76 6.66
N TRP A 50 9.85 3.68 7.22
CA TRP A 50 9.06 2.57 7.75
C TRP A 50 8.52 2.81 9.17
N ILE A 51 8.99 3.84 9.90
CA ILE A 51 8.43 4.21 11.22
C ILE A 51 6.93 4.52 11.11
N ASN A 52 6.53 5.22 10.04
CA ASN A 52 5.13 5.58 9.80
C ASN A 52 4.34 4.49 9.07
N ASN A 53 5.02 3.47 8.54
CA ASN A 53 4.44 2.38 7.76
C ASN A 53 5.06 1.04 8.18
N PRO A 54 4.82 0.53 9.41
CA PRO A 54 5.52 -0.65 9.89
C PRO A 54 5.30 -1.84 8.96
N LYS A 55 6.29 -2.74 8.83
CA LYS A 55 6.21 -3.93 7.94
C LYS A 55 5.02 -4.85 8.25
N THR A 56 4.50 -4.77 9.47
CA THR A 56 3.33 -5.52 9.95
C THR A 56 2.02 -4.80 9.68
N ALA A 57 2.03 -3.57 9.18
CA ALA A 57 0.82 -2.88 8.75
C ALA A 57 0.18 -3.64 7.60
N ALA A 58 -1.11 -3.92 7.73
CA ALA A 58 -1.88 -4.54 6.67
C ALA A 58 -1.93 -3.57 5.46
N PRO A 59 -1.77 -4.09 4.22
CA PRO A 59 -1.97 -3.27 3.04
C PRO A 59 -3.35 -2.63 3.02
N PHE A 60 -3.45 -1.37 2.57
CA PHE A 60 -4.71 -0.63 2.57
C PHE A 60 -5.91 -1.37 1.94
N TRP A 61 -5.67 -2.17 0.89
CA TRP A 61 -6.73 -2.92 0.20
C TRP A 61 -7.37 -4.02 1.07
N THR A 62 -6.78 -4.42 2.20
CA THR A 62 -7.37 -5.43 3.08
C THR A 62 -8.67 -4.91 3.72
N SER A 63 -8.80 -3.59 3.90
CA SER A 63 -10.03 -2.94 4.37
C SER A 63 -11.23 -3.17 3.45
N TYR A 64 -11.00 -3.40 2.14
CA TYR A 64 -12.10 -3.66 1.20
C TYR A 64 -12.77 -5.02 1.37
N PHE A 65 -12.09 -5.98 2.00
CA PHE A 65 -12.54 -7.37 2.11
C PHE A 65 -12.76 -7.83 3.56
N GLY A 66 -12.38 -7.02 4.56
CA GLY A 66 -12.50 -7.31 5.98
C GLY A 66 -13.66 -6.59 6.66
N SER A 67 -13.85 -6.88 7.95
CA SER A 67 -14.55 -5.98 8.86
C SER A 67 -13.92 -4.58 8.76
N LYS A 68 -14.72 -3.53 8.91
CA LYS A 68 -14.25 -2.14 8.92
C LYS A 68 -13.50 -1.84 10.22
N ASP A 69 -12.44 -2.61 10.48
CA ASP A 69 -11.58 -2.46 11.64
C ASP A 69 -10.73 -1.20 11.46
N PHE A 70 -10.29 -0.64 12.59
CA PHE A 70 -9.64 0.66 12.69
C PHE A 70 -8.54 0.86 11.64
N GLU A 71 -8.75 1.82 10.72
CA GLU A 71 -7.71 2.26 9.81
C GLU A 71 -6.55 2.83 10.62
N HIS A 72 -5.32 2.44 10.28
CA HIS A 72 -4.13 2.98 10.92
C HIS A 72 -3.99 4.46 10.56
N VAL A 73 -4.23 5.34 11.53
CA VAL A 73 -4.02 6.80 11.39
C VAL A 73 -2.72 7.18 12.09
N SER A 74 -1.75 7.66 11.31
CA SER A 74 -0.53 8.26 11.88
C SER A 74 -0.88 9.64 12.45
N LEU A 75 -0.67 9.82 13.75
CA LEU A 75 -0.89 11.10 14.43
C LEU A 75 0.36 11.96 14.29
N ASP A 76 0.20 13.18 13.78
CA ASP A 76 1.29 14.16 13.70
C ASP A 76 1.20 15.20 14.82
N LYS A 77 2.23 16.05 14.97
CA LYS A 77 2.28 17.13 15.96
C LYS A 77 1.04 18.04 15.91
N THR A 78 0.45 18.22 14.73
CA THR A 78 -0.79 19.01 14.55
C THR A 78 -2.05 18.34 15.07
N ASN A 79 -2.03 17.01 15.28
CA ASN A 79 -3.15 16.24 15.83
C ASN A 79 -3.10 16.14 17.37
N ALA A 80 -1.97 16.51 17.98
CA ALA A 80 -1.84 16.54 19.43
C ALA A 80 -2.69 17.68 20.00
N LYS A 81 -3.67 17.35 20.86
CA LYS A 81 -4.41 18.35 21.61
C LYS A 81 -3.48 18.91 22.69
N THR A 82 -2.95 20.11 22.48
CA THR A 82 -2.13 20.81 23.49
C THR A 82 -3.03 21.16 24.67
N THR A 83 -2.93 20.40 25.75
CA THR A 83 -3.53 20.76 27.04
C THR A 83 -2.55 21.66 27.76
N SER A 84 -2.83 22.97 27.77
CA SER A 84 -2.11 23.91 28.62
C SER A 84 -2.64 23.74 30.05
N GLU A 85 -1.94 23.00 30.90
CA GLU A 85 -2.22 23.03 32.34
C GLU A 85 -1.66 24.31 32.93
N VAL A 86 -2.54 25.12 33.52
CA VAL A 86 -2.15 26.26 34.34
C VAL A 86 -1.97 25.76 35.76
N SER A 87 -0.73 25.37 36.10
CA SER A 87 -0.33 25.25 37.50
C SER A 87 0.12 26.63 37.99
N GLU A 88 -0.56 27.16 39.00
CA GLU A 88 -0.19 28.40 39.72
C GLU A 88 -0.08 29.69 38.89
N GLY A 89 -0.73 29.76 37.71
CA GLY A 89 -0.84 31.01 36.94
C GLY A 89 0.36 31.36 36.06
N ILE A 90 1.34 30.46 35.92
CA ILE A 90 2.46 30.62 35.00
C ILE A 90 2.18 29.80 33.72
N ARG A 91 2.26 30.46 32.56
CA ARG A 91 2.25 29.77 31.26
C ARG A 91 3.54 28.96 31.13
N VAL A 92 3.42 27.64 31.14
CA VAL A 92 4.52 26.73 30.82
C VAL A 92 4.24 26.16 29.44
N ASP A 93 4.93 26.70 28.44
CA ASP A 93 4.82 26.22 27.06
C ASP A 93 5.76 25.00 26.92
N ASN A 94 5.23 23.78 26.95
CA ASN A 94 6.01 22.58 26.65
C ASN A 94 6.07 22.36 25.13
N PHE A 95 7.29 22.28 24.58
CA PHE A 95 7.60 22.17 23.14
C PHE A 95 7.48 20.76 22.56
#